data_AF-A0A7M1LFP2-F1
#
_entry.id   AF-A0A7M1LFP2-F1
#
_cell.length_a   1.000
_cell.length_b   1.000
_cell.length_c   1.000
_cell.angle_alpha   90.00
_cell.angle_beta   90.00
_cell.angle_gamma   90.00
#
_symmetry.space_group_name_H-M   'P 1'
#
loop_
_entity.id
_entity.type
_entity.pdbx_description
1 polymer ?
#
loop_
_entity_poly.entity_id
_entity_poly.type
_entity_poly.pdbx_seq_one_letter_code
_entity_poly.pdbx_strand_id
1 'polypeptide(L)'
;MKKIVVISLVAASLAFAGGFVSSKNSQNISSVKEVLKAKDDQKVTLRGYINKALGDEKYEFRDQNGDTIIIEIDDDDWGGVTANESTFLEIYGEVDEESNQNNKIDVDRVKLAE
;
A
#
# COMPACT_ATOMS: atom_id res chain seq x y z
N MET A 1 -11.94 10.17 68.81
CA MET A 1 -12.75 9.33 67.90
C MET A 1 -11.94 9.12 66.63
N LYS A 2 -11.53 7.87 66.35
CA LYS A 2 -10.65 7.51 65.23
C LYS A 2 -11.51 7.30 63.97
N LYS A 3 -11.22 7.97 62.87
CA LYS A 3 -11.69 7.59 61.54
C LYS A 3 -10.48 7.45 60.63
N ILE A 4 -10.10 6.19 60.41
CA ILE A 4 -9.03 5.76 59.52
C ILE A 4 -9.68 5.64 58.14
N VAL A 5 -9.15 6.34 57.13
CA VAL A 5 -9.54 6.13 55.73
C VAL A 5 -8.33 5.53 55.01
N VAL A 6 -8.43 4.24 54.71
CA VAL A 6 -7.46 3.51 53.89
C VAL A 6 -7.98 3.58 52.45
N ILE A 7 -7.25 4.26 51.56
CA ILE A 7 -7.51 4.20 50.11
C ILE A 7 -6.51 3.19 49.54
N SER A 8 -7.02 2.01 49.21
CA SER A 8 -6.25 0.94 48.58
C SER A 8 -6.19 1.12 47.05
N LEU A 9 -5.05 0.68 46.52
CA LEU A 9 -4.49 0.78 45.17
C LEU A 9 -5.39 0.32 44.01
N VAL A 10 -5.14 0.89 42.82
CA VAL A 10 -4.93 0.10 41.60
C VAL A 10 -3.74 0.70 40.82
N ALA A 11 -2.60 0.02 40.83
CA ALA A 11 -1.55 0.26 39.84
C ALA A 11 -1.95 -0.53 38.59
N ALA A 12 -2.40 0.15 37.55
CA ALA A 12 -2.65 -0.47 36.25
C ALA A 12 -1.30 -0.87 35.64
N SER A 13 -0.98 -2.17 35.64
CA SER A 13 0.12 -2.71 34.87
C SER A 13 -0.20 -2.53 33.39
N LEU A 14 0.50 -1.61 32.72
CA LEU A 14 0.56 -1.57 31.25
C LEU A 14 1.25 -2.85 30.80
N ALA A 15 0.46 -3.89 30.51
CA ALA A 15 0.94 -5.03 29.76
C ALA A 15 1.23 -4.53 28.33
N PHE A 16 2.48 -4.22 28.03
CA PHE A 16 2.93 -4.17 26.65
C PHE A 16 2.76 -5.58 26.10
N ALA A 17 1.69 -5.81 25.33
CA ALA A 17 1.52 -7.03 24.58
C ALA A 17 2.72 -7.16 23.64
N GLY A 18 3.67 -8.03 23.99
CA GLY A 18 4.75 -8.41 23.11
C GLY A 18 4.17 -9.15 21.89
N GLY A 19 4.71 -8.84 20.71
CA GLY A 19 4.34 -9.46 19.45
C GLY A 19 5.59 -9.76 18.61
N PHE A 20 5.43 -10.59 17.58
CA PHE A 20 6.50 -10.84 16.61
C PHE A 20 6.71 -9.58 15.75
N VAL A 21 7.91 -9.00 15.83
CA VAL A 21 8.36 -7.94 14.92
C VAL A 21 9.26 -8.61 13.88
N SER A 22 8.75 -8.78 12.67
CA SER A 22 9.57 -9.20 11.54
C SER A 22 10.55 -8.07 11.19
N SER A 23 11.86 -8.37 11.16
CA SER A 23 12.87 -7.45 10.61
C SER A 23 12.87 -7.43 9.08
N LYS A 24 12.12 -8.34 8.44
CA LYS A 24 11.91 -8.31 7.00
C LYS A 24 10.76 -7.36 6.72
N ASN A 25 11.11 -6.19 6.20
CA ASN A 25 10.18 -5.36 5.46
C ASN A 25 9.93 -6.11 4.13
N SER A 26 9.07 -7.13 4.17
CA SER A 26 8.80 -8.04 3.05
C SER A 26 7.90 -7.41 2.00
N GLN A 27 8.08 -6.12 1.75
CA GLN A 27 7.49 -5.41 0.64
C GLN A 27 8.57 -5.30 -0.42
N ASN A 28 8.46 -6.14 -1.45
CA ASN A 28 9.34 -6.05 -2.60
C ASN A 28 8.92 -4.79 -3.38
N ILE A 29 9.52 -3.66 -2.99
CA ILE A 29 9.40 -2.42 -3.74
C ILE A 29 10.10 -2.64 -5.07
N SER A 30 9.33 -2.57 -6.15
CA SER A 30 9.80 -2.69 -7.52
C SER A 30 9.86 -1.30 -8.19
N SER A 31 10.58 -1.21 -9.30
CA SER A 31 10.43 -0.12 -10.28
C SER A 31 9.49 -0.56 -11.41
N VAL A 32 8.91 0.40 -12.13
CA VAL A 32 8.07 0.08 -13.31
C VAL A 32 8.88 -0.73 -14.34
N LYS A 33 10.16 -0.41 -14.53
CA LYS A 33 11.06 -1.16 -15.42
C LYS A 33 11.23 -2.63 -15.04
N GLU A 34 11.20 -2.94 -13.75
CA GLU A 34 11.27 -4.33 -13.26
C GLU A 34 9.92 -5.04 -13.44
N VAL A 35 8.81 -4.34 -13.19
CA VAL A 35 7.46 -4.86 -13.42
C VAL A 35 7.23 -5.24 -14.89
N LEU A 36 7.70 -4.43 -15.83
CA LEU A 36 7.62 -4.73 -17.28
C LEU A 36 8.40 -5.99 -17.70
N LYS A 37 9.23 -6.56 -16.82
CA LYS A 37 9.98 -7.80 -17.03
C LYS A 37 9.57 -8.91 -16.07
N ALA A 38 8.66 -8.61 -15.15
CA ALA A 38 8.14 -9.56 -14.20
C ALA A 38 7.24 -10.58 -14.90
N LYS A 39 7.05 -11.72 -14.24
CA LYS A 39 6.11 -12.73 -14.70
C LYS A 39 4.70 -12.33 -14.31
N ASP A 40 3.74 -12.87 -15.04
CA ASP A 40 2.34 -12.92 -14.64
C ASP A 40 2.15 -13.43 -13.20
N ASP A 41 1.13 -12.93 -12.51
CA ASP A 41 0.79 -13.15 -11.09
C ASP A 41 1.87 -12.73 -10.08
N GLN A 42 2.93 -12.02 -10.51
CA GLN A 42 3.99 -11.62 -9.60
C GLN A 42 3.54 -10.47 -8.70
N LYS A 43 3.58 -10.68 -7.38
CA LYS A 43 3.29 -9.63 -6.38
C LYS A 43 4.34 -8.52 -6.38
N VAL A 44 3.86 -7.28 -6.42
CA VAL A 44 4.70 -6.09 -6.47
C VAL A 44 4.18 -5.00 -5.54
N THR A 45 5.09 -4.12 -5.13
CA THR A 45 4.75 -2.86 -4.47
C THR A 45 5.40 -1.74 -5.27
N LEU A 46 4.62 -0.76 -5.73
CA LEU A 46 5.12 0.41 -6.44
C LEU A 46 4.81 1.68 -5.67
N ARG A 47 5.69 2.69 -5.79
CA ARG A 47 5.47 4.03 -5.26
C ARG A 47 5.57 5.07 -6.37
N GLY A 48 4.66 6.03 -6.36
CA GLY A 48 4.51 6.93 -7.50
C GLY A 48 3.27 7.82 -7.42
N TYR A 49 2.88 8.34 -8.57
CA TYR A 49 1.76 9.26 -8.73
C TYR A 49 0.85 8.75 -9.83
N ILE A 50 -0.45 9.02 -9.72
CA ILE A 50 -1.38 8.87 -10.83
C ILE A 50 -1.28 10.14 -11.69
N ASN A 51 -1.00 10.00 -12.98
CA ASN A 51 -0.95 11.12 -13.92
C ASN A 51 -2.32 11.50 -14.47
N LYS A 52 -3.13 10.49 -14.80
CA LYS A 52 -4.45 10.66 -15.41
C LYS A 52 -5.27 9.36 -15.29
N ALA A 53 -6.58 9.52 -15.27
CA ALA A 53 -7.51 8.42 -15.51
C ALA A 53 -7.57 8.08 -17.00
N LEU A 54 -7.68 6.79 -17.31
CA LEU A 54 -7.82 6.25 -18.66
C LEU A 54 -9.26 5.77 -18.95
N GLY A 55 -10.11 5.68 -17.92
CA GLY A 55 -11.46 5.09 -17.99
C GLY A 55 -11.45 3.63 -17.54
N ASP A 56 -12.63 3.07 -17.24
CA ASP A 56 -12.82 1.67 -16.82
C ASP A 56 -11.84 1.26 -15.70
N GLU A 57 -11.80 2.05 -14.61
CA GLU A 57 -10.95 1.79 -13.43
C GLU A 57 -9.43 1.78 -13.70
N LYS A 58 -9.00 2.21 -14.90
CA LYS A 58 -7.59 2.27 -15.30
C LYS A 58 -6.98 3.65 -15.15
N TYR A 59 -5.72 3.66 -14.74
CA TYR A 59 -4.93 4.87 -14.50
C TYR A 59 -3.52 4.74 -15.07
N GLU A 60 -2.97 5.86 -15.54
CA GLU A 60 -1.54 5.94 -15.84
C GLU A 60 -0.77 6.26 -14.56
N PHE A 61 0.01 5.31 -14.07
CA PHE A 61 0.86 5.46 -12.89
C PHE A 61 2.29 5.74 -13.28
N ARG A 62 2.92 6.72 -12.63
CA ARG A 62 4.32 7.10 -12.84
C ARG A 62 5.12 6.85 -11.58
N ASP A 63 6.18 6.06 -11.68
CA ASP A 63 7.11 5.85 -10.56
C ASP A 63 8.04 7.06 -10.35
N GLN A 64 8.89 7.00 -9.32
CA GLN A 64 9.84 8.06 -9.00
C GLN A 64 10.93 8.27 -10.08
N ASN A 65 11.16 7.28 -10.95
CA ASN A 65 12.11 7.39 -12.05
C ASN A 65 11.51 8.07 -13.29
N GLY A 66 10.20 8.31 -13.28
CA GLY A 66 9.45 8.87 -14.39
C GLY A 66 8.96 7.82 -15.40
N ASP A 67 9.16 6.53 -15.11
CA ASP A 67 8.63 5.45 -15.93
C ASP A 67 7.13 5.27 -15.65
N THR A 68 6.36 4.91 -16.67
CA THR A 68 4.89 4.82 -16.57
C THR A 68 4.36 3.42 -16.86
N ILE A 69 3.30 3.02 -16.17
CA ILE A 69 2.56 1.77 -16.38
C ILE A 69 1.06 2.02 -16.21
N ILE A 70 0.24 1.14 -16.78
CA ILE A 70 -1.20 1.12 -16.53
C ILE A 70 -1.44 0.33 -15.25
N ILE A 71 -2.26 0.88 -14.37
CA ILE A 71 -2.77 0.19 -13.19
C ILE A 71 -4.30 0.18 -13.23
N GLU A 72 -4.90 -0.89 -12.74
CA GLU A 72 -6.35 -1.05 -12.57
C GLU A 72 -6.62 -1.05 -11.07
N ILE A 73 -7.54 -0.19 -10.62
CA ILE A 73 -7.90 -0.04 -9.20
C ILE A 73 -9.42 -0.07 -9.10
N ASP A 74 -9.97 -1.15 -8.56
CA ASP A 74 -11.40 -1.23 -8.28
C ASP A 74 -11.79 -0.23 -7.17
N ASP A 75 -13.06 0.18 -7.16
CA ASP A 75 -13.58 1.15 -6.18
C ASP A 75 -13.27 0.79 -4.71
N ASP A 76 -13.25 -0.50 -4.38
CA ASP A 76 -13.01 -1.00 -3.02
C ASP A 76 -11.51 -0.95 -2.61
N ASP A 77 -10.59 -1.05 -3.56
CA ASP A 77 -9.14 -1.14 -3.30
C ASP A 77 -8.51 0.21 -2.93
N TRP A 78 -9.23 1.30 -3.18
CA TRP A 78 -8.88 2.63 -2.70
C TRP A 78 -8.84 2.70 -1.17
N GLY A 79 -9.60 1.86 -0.45
CA GLY A 79 -9.56 1.81 1.02
C GLY A 79 -9.86 3.16 1.69
N GLY A 80 -10.67 4.02 1.04
CA GLY A 80 -10.99 5.37 1.49
C GLY A 80 -9.93 6.44 1.19
N VAL A 81 -8.86 6.10 0.48
CA VAL A 81 -7.86 7.07 -0.01
C VAL A 81 -8.48 7.90 -1.13
N THR A 82 -8.41 9.22 -1.00
CA THR A 82 -8.70 10.16 -2.11
C THR A 82 -7.37 10.69 -2.64
N ALA A 83 -7.10 10.49 -3.93
CA ALA A 83 -5.88 10.91 -4.57
C ALA A 83 -6.13 11.87 -5.74
N ASN A 84 -5.15 12.74 -6.00
CA ASN A 84 -5.02 13.56 -7.19
C ASN A 84 -3.61 13.41 -7.78
N GLU A 85 -3.28 14.16 -8.83
CA GLU A 85 -2.01 14.05 -9.54
C GLU A 85 -0.78 14.46 -8.71
N SER A 86 -1.00 15.12 -7.57
CA SER A 86 0.04 15.51 -6.62
C SER A 86 0.18 14.54 -5.44
N THR A 87 -0.69 13.54 -5.33
CA THR A 87 -0.72 12.60 -4.22
C THR A 87 0.29 11.48 -4.45
N PHE A 88 1.24 11.34 -3.54
CA PHE A 88 2.22 10.25 -3.60
C PHE A 88 1.62 8.99 -2.97
N LEU A 89 1.52 7.93 -3.77
CA LEU A 89 0.84 6.69 -3.42
C LEU A 89 1.83 5.53 -3.35
N GLU A 90 1.49 4.57 -2.51
CA GLU A 90 2.03 3.22 -2.51
C GLU A 90 0.91 2.26 -2.89
N ILE A 91 1.12 1.50 -3.95
CA ILE A 91 0.17 0.52 -4.47
C ILE A 91 0.71 -0.88 -4.29
N TYR A 92 -0.19 -1.81 -3.99
CA TYR A 92 0.07 -3.23 -3.85
C TYR A 92 -0.76 -3.96 -4.88
N GLY A 93 -0.16 -4.90 -5.58
CA GLY A 93 -0.89 -5.63 -6.60
C GLY A 93 -0.09 -6.74 -7.23
N GLU A 94 -0.66 -7.29 -8.27
CA GLU A 94 -0.11 -8.40 -9.06
C GLU A 94 0.09 -7.93 -10.50
N VAL A 95 1.16 -8.42 -11.13
CA VAL A 95 1.40 -8.17 -12.56
C VAL A 95 0.44 -9.03 -13.36
N ASP A 96 -0.36 -8.41 -14.22
CA ASP A 96 -1.23 -9.10 -15.18
C ASP A 96 -0.65 -8.93 -16.58
N GLU A 97 -0.21 -10.05 -17.16
CA GLU A 97 0.32 -10.12 -18.52
C GLU A 97 -0.84 -10.11 -19.54
N GLU A 98 -1.19 -8.93 -20.06
CA GLU A 98 -2.09 -8.88 -21.21
C GLU A 98 -1.41 -9.51 -22.44
N SER A 99 -2.17 -10.30 -23.19
CA SER A 99 -1.73 -11.07 -24.38
C SER A 99 -1.01 -10.28 -25.50
N ASN A 100 -0.94 -8.95 -25.40
CA ASN A 100 -0.27 -8.03 -26.30
C ASN A 100 1.01 -7.38 -25.72
N GLN A 101 1.56 -7.94 -24.62
CA GLN A 101 2.80 -7.50 -23.95
C GLN A 101 2.72 -6.16 -23.21
N ASN A 102 1.51 -5.67 -22.90
CA ASN A 102 1.33 -4.54 -22.00
C ASN A 102 1.04 -5.06 -20.60
N ASN A 103 2.08 -5.36 -19.83
CA ASN A 103 1.90 -5.68 -18.41
C ASN A 103 1.18 -4.50 -17.74
N LYS A 104 0.08 -4.81 -17.06
CA LYS A 104 -0.59 -3.89 -16.14
C LYS A 104 -0.38 -4.38 -14.71
N ILE A 105 -0.79 -3.58 -13.73
CA ILE A 105 -0.88 -4.03 -12.35
C ILE A 105 -2.34 -4.02 -11.98
N ASP A 106 -2.83 -5.18 -11.55
CA ASP A 106 -4.10 -5.31 -10.85
C ASP A 106 -3.87 -4.97 -9.36
N VAL A 107 -4.50 -3.90 -8.87
CA VAL A 107 -4.16 -3.28 -7.57
C VAL A 107 -5.09 -3.78 -6.48
N ASP A 108 -4.57 -4.62 -5.59
CA ASP A 108 -5.27 -5.08 -4.38
C ASP A 108 -5.46 -4.00 -3.31
N ARG A 109 -4.65 -2.93 -3.34
CA ARG A 109 -4.64 -1.92 -2.27
C ARG A 109 -3.91 -0.64 -2.63
N VAL A 110 -4.52 0.48 -2.27
CA VAL A 110 -3.89 1.80 -2.28
C VAL A 110 -3.59 2.29 -0.86
N LYS A 111 -2.44 2.95 -0.69
CA LYS A 111 -2.10 3.73 0.50
C LYS A 111 -1.48 5.07 0.11
N LEU A 112 -1.59 6.05 1.00
CA LEU A 112 -0.68 7.19 0.98
C LEU A 112 0.73 6.70 1.31
N ALA A 113 1.70 7.07 0.47
CA ALA A 113 3.09 6.72 0.72
C ALA A 113 3.69 7.58 1.84
N GLU A 114 4.52 6.95 2.69
CA GLU A 114 5.32 7.60 3.75
C GLU A 114 6.64 8.17 3.22
#